data_AF-A0A7X8X7U1-F1
#
_entry.id   AF-A0A7X8X7U1-F1
#
_cell.length_a   1.000
_cell.length_b   1.000
_cell.length_c   1.000
_cell.angle_alpha   90.00
_cell.angle_beta   90.00
_cell.angle_gamma   90.00
#
_symmetry.space_group_name_H-M   'P 1'
#
loop_
_entity.id
_entity.type
_entity.pdbx_description
1 polymer ?
#
loop_
_entity_poly.entity_id
_entity_poly.type
_entity_poly.pdbx_seq_one_letter_code
_entity_poly.pdbx_strand_id
1 'polypeptide(L)'
;MICVENIQLLIERNREDVDALDLIEDCLNSFDEYHAKIYRMETWSKLYGYHNMSKDDYQSQYAALDRSRTISHNTVIGSIGILNRLCEQRGIPLVYEGIVSEDRQHRIALADAVLAYVESVVANRVR
;
A
#
# COMPACT_ATOMS: atom_id res chain seq x y z
N MET A 1 9.72 7.69 0.41
CA MET A 1 9.23 7.67 -0.98
C MET A 1 9.56 6.31 -1.56
N ILE A 2 8.64 5.70 -2.30
CA ILE A 2 8.91 4.48 -3.07
C ILE A 2 9.68 4.88 -4.34
N CYS A 3 10.79 4.21 -4.64
CA CYS A 3 11.59 4.50 -5.83
C CYS A 3 11.09 3.66 -7.01
N VAL A 4 10.51 4.35 -8.00
CA VAL A 4 9.89 3.73 -9.19
C VAL A 4 10.95 3.06 -10.07
N GLU A 5 12.12 3.69 -10.19
CA GLU A 5 13.25 3.18 -10.96
C GLU A 5 13.74 1.84 -10.38
N ASN A 6 13.76 1.69 -9.06
CA ASN A 6 14.17 0.44 -8.41
C ASN A 6 13.12 -0.66 -8.59
N ILE A 7 11.82 -0.32 -8.64
CA ILE A 7 10.77 -1.28 -9.00
C ILE A 7 10.94 -1.76 -10.45
N GLN A 8 11.21 -0.85 -11.40
CA GLN A 8 11.44 -1.21 -12.80
C GLN A 8 12.67 -2.11 -12.94
N LEU A 9 13.77 -1.75 -12.27
CA LEU A 9 14.98 -2.56 -12.26
C LEU A 9 14.72 -3.95 -11.63
N LEU A 10 13.92 -4.03 -10.58
CA LEU A 10 13.53 -5.30 -9.97
C LEU A 10 12.74 -6.18 -10.95
N ILE A 11 11.78 -5.60 -11.69
CA ILE A 11 11.02 -6.31 -12.73
C ILE A 11 11.96 -6.79 -13.85
N GLU A 12 12.83 -5.93 -14.36
CA GLU A 12 13.78 -6.29 -15.42
C GLU A 12 14.72 -7.43 -15.01
N ARG A 13 15.19 -7.42 -13.75
CA ARG A 13 16.07 -8.46 -13.20
C ARG A 13 15.37 -9.80 -12.99
N ASN A 14 14.04 -9.82 -12.92
CA ASN A 14 13.24 -11.02 -12.73
C ASN A 14 12.38 -11.36 -13.97
N ARG A 15 12.66 -10.76 -15.15
CA ARG A 15 11.85 -10.92 -16.36
C ARG A 15 11.61 -12.36 -16.84
N GLU A 16 12.48 -13.28 -16.45
CA GLU A 16 12.44 -14.72 -16.80
C GLU A 16 11.94 -15.59 -15.63
N ASP A 17 11.69 -15.00 -14.47
CA ASP A 17 11.26 -15.65 -13.24
C ASP A 17 9.80 -15.26 -12.95
N VAL A 18 8.86 -16.03 -13.52
CA VAL A 18 7.42 -15.73 -13.45
C VAL A 18 6.92 -15.72 -12.01
N ASP A 19 7.37 -16.65 -11.18
CA ASP A 19 6.98 -16.70 -9.76
C ASP A 19 7.41 -15.43 -9.01
N ALA A 20 8.61 -14.91 -9.31
CA ALA A 20 9.06 -13.64 -8.75
C ALA A 20 8.25 -12.45 -9.29
N LEU A 21 7.86 -12.45 -10.57
CA LEU A 21 7.01 -11.41 -11.15
C LEU A 21 5.62 -11.40 -10.53
N ASP A 22 5.00 -12.57 -10.36
CA ASP A 22 3.69 -12.71 -9.70
C ASP A 22 3.75 -12.19 -8.26
N LEU A 23 4.81 -12.53 -7.53
CA LEU A 23 5.03 -12.02 -6.17
C LEU A 23 5.21 -10.49 -6.14
N ILE A 24 5.92 -9.92 -7.11
CA ILE A 24 6.07 -8.46 -7.25
C ILE A 24 4.71 -7.82 -7.53
N GLU A 25 3.91 -8.39 -8.45
CA GLU A 25 2.57 -7.93 -8.76
C GLU A 25 1.66 -7.95 -7.51
N ASP A 26 1.62 -9.06 -6.77
CA ASP A 26 0.85 -9.18 -5.52
C ASP A 26 1.25 -8.11 -4.50
N CYS A 27 2.56 -7.83 -4.40
CA CYS A 27 3.05 -6.77 -3.53
C CYS A 27 2.57 -5.38 -3.98
N LEU A 28 2.63 -5.08 -5.27
CA LEU A 28 2.20 -3.79 -5.82
C LEU A 28 0.67 -3.62 -5.75
N ASN A 29 -0.10 -4.69 -5.95
CA ASN A 29 -1.55 -4.67 -5.78
C ASN A 29 -1.94 -4.35 -4.33
N SER A 30 -1.18 -4.83 -3.34
CA SER A 30 -1.47 -4.46 -1.93
C SER A 30 -1.45 -2.93 -1.68
N PHE A 31 -0.73 -2.16 -2.49
CA PHE A 31 -0.63 -0.71 -2.38
C PHE A 31 -1.94 -0.04 -2.82
N ASP A 32 -2.51 -0.51 -3.93
CA ASP A 32 -3.79 -0.02 -4.47
C ASP A 32 -4.95 -0.40 -3.53
N GLU A 33 -4.93 -1.62 -2.99
CA GLU A 33 -5.93 -2.08 -2.03
C GLU A 33 -5.97 -1.20 -0.79
N TYR A 34 -4.79 -0.82 -0.26
CA TYR A 34 -4.68 0.07 0.88
C TYR A 34 -5.23 1.47 0.57
N HIS A 35 -4.84 2.03 -0.58
CA HIS A 35 -5.39 3.31 -1.06
C HIS A 35 -6.91 3.25 -1.18
N ALA A 36 -7.47 2.15 -1.72
CA ALA A 36 -8.91 1.95 -1.83
C ALA A 36 -9.61 1.86 -0.46
N LYS A 37 -9.00 1.23 0.56
CA LYS A 37 -9.55 1.22 1.93
C LYS A 37 -9.61 2.61 2.54
N ILE A 38 -8.57 3.44 2.35
CA ILE A 38 -8.55 4.83 2.79
C ILE A 38 -9.67 5.61 2.10
N TYR A 39 -9.71 5.57 0.76
CA TYR A 39 -10.71 6.28 -0.03
C TYR A 39 -12.14 5.91 0.40
N ARG A 40 -12.41 4.61 0.59
CA ARG A 40 -13.71 4.12 1.04
C ARG A 40 -14.07 4.64 2.42
N MET A 41 -13.15 4.59 3.38
CA MET A 41 -13.37 5.06 4.75
C MET A 41 -13.64 6.56 4.78
N GLU A 42 -12.84 7.36 4.08
CA GLU A 42 -12.96 8.82 3.97
C GLU A 42 -14.25 9.25 3.27
N THR A 43 -14.65 8.53 2.22
CA THR A 43 -15.89 8.83 1.49
C THR A 43 -17.10 8.46 2.34
N TRP A 44 -17.08 7.29 2.97
CA TRP A 44 -18.19 6.83 3.79
C TRP A 44 -18.41 7.72 5.02
N SER A 45 -17.35 8.15 5.72
CA SER A 45 -17.46 9.03 6.89
C SER A 45 -17.99 10.44 6.56
N LYS A 46 -17.83 10.90 5.31
CA LYS A 46 -18.39 12.17 4.83
C LYS A 46 -19.86 12.05 4.42
N LEU A 47 -20.26 10.89 3.91
CA LEU A 47 -21.64 10.64 3.47
C LEU A 47 -22.58 10.29 4.62
N TYR A 48 -22.08 9.58 5.62
CA TYR A 48 -22.88 9.06 6.72
C TYR A 48 -22.48 9.68 8.05
N GLY A 49 -23.43 9.85 8.95
CA GLY A 49 -23.23 10.39 10.29
C GLY A 49 -24.49 10.24 11.14
N TYR A 50 -24.47 10.78 12.36
CA TYR A 50 -25.61 10.63 13.29
C TYR A 50 -26.91 11.31 12.84
N HIS A 51 -26.88 12.10 11.76
CA HIS A 51 -28.04 12.74 11.18
C HIS A 51 -28.81 11.82 10.21
N ASN A 52 -28.17 10.78 9.67
CA ASN A 52 -28.76 9.85 8.70
C ASN A 52 -28.55 8.37 9.05
N MET A 53 -27.98 8.07 10.22
CA MET A 53 -27.79 6.72 10.72
C MET A 53 -27.79 6.70 12.25
N SER A 54 -28.16 5.56 12.84
CA SER A 54 -28.09 5.39 14.30
C SER A 54 -26.64 5.47 14.79
N LYS A 55 -26.45 5.83 16.06
CA LYS A 55 -25.13 5.92 16.69
C LYS A 55 -24.41 4.57 16.65
N ASP A 56 -25.14 3.50 16.96
CA ASP A 56 -24.58 2.14 17.07
C ASP A 56 -24.17 1.60 15.69
N ASP A 57 -25.01 1.79 14.67
CA ASP A 57 -24.69 1.39 13.30
C ASP A 57 -23.48 2.17 12.77
N TYR A 58 -23.42 3.48 13.06
CA TYR A 58 -22.27 4.30 12.69
C TYR A 58 -20.97 3.79 13.31
N GLN A 59 -20.98 3.57 14.62
CA GLN A 59 -19.78 3.11 15.34
C GLN A 59 -19.34 1.73 14.87
N SER A 60 -20.29 0.81 14.65
CA SER A 60 -20.01 -0.54 14.15
C SER A 60 -19.38 -0.49 12.76
N GLN A 61 -19.98 0.26 11.82
CA GLN A 61 -19.49 0.33 10.45
C GLN A 61 -18.15 1.08 10.35
N TYR A 62 -17.97 2.16 11.10
CA TYR A 62 -16.69 2.87 11.16
C TYR A 62 -15.58 1.97 11.70
N ALA A 63 -15.83 1.22 12.77
CA ALA A 63 -14.87 0.27 13.34
C ALA A 63 -14.52 -0.85 12.35
N ALA A 64 -15.49 -1.34 11.55
CA ALA A 64 -15.23 -2.33 10.51
C ALA A 64 -14.34 -1.77 9.39
N LEU A 65 -14.57 -0.52 8.96
CA LEU A 65 -13.75 0.16 7.96
C LEU A 65 -12.32 0.40 8.47
N ASP A 66 -12.18 0.90 9.69
CA ASP A 66 -10.88 1.16 10.33
C ASP A 66 -10.06 -0.12 10.51
N ARG A 67 -10.72 -1.23 10.92
CA ARG A 67 -10.10 -2.56 10.98
C ARG A 67 -9.63 -3.02 9.60
N SER A 68 -10.48 -2.89 8.57
CA SER A 68 -10.12 -3.28 7.20
C SER A 68 -8.93 -2.47 6.67
N ARG A 69 -8.90 -1.15 6.91
CA ARG A 69 -7.76 -0.28 6.58
C ARG A 69 -6.50 -0.71 7.31
N THR A 70 -6.60 -1.04 8.60
CA THR A 70 -5.46 -1.48 9.43
C THR A 70 -4.86 -2.79 8.94
N ILE A 71 -5.70 -3.78 8.59
CA ILE A 71 -5.26 -5.05 8.02
C ILE A 71 -4.50 -4.82 6.71
N SER A 72 -5.10 -4.06 5.78
CA SER A 72 -4.46 -3.77 4.50
C SER A 72 -3.15 -3.00 4.66
N HIS A 73 -3.06 -2.09 5.62
CA HIS A 73 -1.80 -1.41 5.92
C HIS A 73 -0.70 -2.37 6.42
N ASN A 74 -1.06 -3.36 7.25
CA ASN A 74 -0.10 -4.38 7.69
C ASN A 74 0.40 -5.23 6.51
N THR A 75 -0.49 -5.54 5.56
CA THR A 75 -0.11 -6.20 4.30
C THR A 75 0.93 -5.37 3.55
N VAL A 76 0.70 -4.07 3.36
CA VAL A 76 1.63 -3.17 2.66
C VAL A 76 3.03 -3.14 3.31
N ILE A 77 3.10 -3.10 4.65
CA ILE A 77 4.38 -3.18 5.38
C ILE A 77 5.10 -4.49 5.03
N GLY A 78 4.38 -5.62 5.05
CA GLY A 78 4.91 -6.93 4.66
C GLY A 78 5.38 -6.96 3.21
N SER A 79 4.59 -6.44 2.29
CA SER A 79 4.88 -6.38 0.86
C SER A 79 6.13 -5.55 0.55
N ILE A 80 6.31 -4.39 1.18
CA ILE A 80 7.56 -3.61 1.06
C ILE A 80 8.75 -4.41 1.60
N GLY A 81 8.57 -5.10 2.74
CA GLY A 81 9.61 -5.98 3.28
C GLY A 81 9.97 -7.13 2.33
N ILE A 82 9.02 -7.65 1.56
CA ILE A 82 9.27 -8.67 0.52
C ILE A 82 10.05 -8.05 -0.65
N LEU A 83 9.56 -6.93 -1.20
CA LEU A 83 10.21 -6.24 -2.33
C LEU A 83 11.65 -5.85 -2.01
N ASN A 84 11.91 -5.27 -0.83
CA ASN A 84 13.25 -4.92 -0.39
C ASN A 84 14.18 -6.15 -0.28
N ARG A 85 13.68 -7.28 0.23
CA ARG A 85 14.45 -8.54 0.28
C ARG A 85 14.77 -9.08 -1.11
N LEU A 86 13.82 -8.98 -2.06
CA LEU A 86 14.08 -9.34 -3.46
C LEU A 86 15.15 -8.43 -4.08
N CYS A 87 15.13 -7.13 -3.79
CA CYS A 87 16.18 -6.20 -4.21
C CYS A 87 17.57 -6.64 -3.69
N GLU A 88 17.67 -6.95 -2.40
CA GLU A 88 18.92 -7.41 -1.78
C GLU A 88 19.45 -8.69 -2.43
N GLN A 89 18.58 -9.68 -2.69
CA GLN A 89 18.95 -10.93 -3.34
C GLN A 89 19.48 -10.75 -4.77
N ARG A 90 19.01 -9.71 -5.47
CA ARG A 90 19.42 -9.39 -6.84
C ARG A 90 20.54 -8.34 -6.89
N GLY A 91 21.02 -7.85 -5.75
CA GLY A 91 22.08 -6.84 -5.66
C GLY A 91 21.68 -5.48 -6.24
N ILE A 92 20.41 -5.10 -6.14
CA ILE A 92 19.90 -3.81 -6.60
C ILE A 92 19.44 -2.94 -5.41
N PRO A 93 19.35 -1.61 -5.58
CA PRO A 93 18.88 -0.73 -4.52
C PRO A 93 17.44 -1.03 -4.08
N LEU A 94 17.12 -0.72 -2.81
CA LEU A 94 15.83 -0.98 -2.18
C LEU A 94 14.70 -0.17 -2.84
N VAL A 95 13.48 -0.72 -2.90
CA VAL A 95 12.31 0.05 -3.37
C VAL A 95 11.89 1.11 -2.36
N TYR A 96 12.20 0.90 -1.07
CA TYR A 96 11.98 1.84 0.01
C TYR A 96 13.18 1.85 0.96
N GLU A 97 13.88 2.98 1.05
CA GLU A 97 15.06 3.14 1.92
C GLU A 97 14.71 3.52 3.38
N GLY A 98 13.44 3.82 3.66
CA GLY A 98 12.99 4.09 5.02
C GLY A 98 12.91 2.82 5.86
N ILE A 99 12.72 3.01 7.18
CA ILE A 99 12.58 1.89 8.11
C ILE A 99 11.21 1.21 7.88
N VAL A 100 11.23 -0.10 7.63
CA VAL A 100 10.04 -0.95 7.52
C VAL A 100 9.70 -1.47 8.91
N SER A 101 8.74 -0.84 9.57
CA SER A 101 8.36 -1.15 10.94
C SER A 101 6.89 -0.83 11.21
N GLU A 102 6.31 -1.52 12.20
CA GLU A 102 4.94 -1.29 12.66
C GLU A 102 4.81 -0.12 13.64
N ASP A 103 5.91 0.42 14.15
CA ASP A 103 5.86 1.57 15.04
C ASP A 103 5.23 2.78 14.35
N ARG A 104 4.57 3.62 15.15
CA ARG A 104 3.69 4.68 14.64
C ARG A 104 4.39 5.62 13.64
N GLN A 105 5.64 6.03 13.89
CA GLN A 105 6.31 7.02 13.07
C GLN A 105 6.66 6.44 11.70
N HIS A 106 7.27 5.26 11.68
CA HIS A 106 7.66 4.60 10.43
C HIS A 106 6.46 4.06 9.67
N ARG A 107 5.42 3.60 10.39
CA ARG A 107 4.13 3.19 9.83
C ARG A 107 3.47 4.29 9.01
N ILE A 108 3.46 5.54 9.51
CA ILE A 108 2.88 6.69 8.79
C ILE A 108 3.75 7.06 7.58
N ALA A 109 5.06 7.16 7.76
CA ALA A 109 5.97 7.54 6.67
C ALA A 109 5.92 6.56 5.49
N LEU A 110 5.76 5.26 5.79
CA LEU A 110 5.59 4.20 4.80
C LEU A 110 4.24 4.32 4.09
N ALA A 111 3.15 4.55 4.82
CA ALA A 111 1.83 4.81 4.24
C ALA A 111 1.87 5.97 3.24
N ASP A 112 2.46 7.11 3.63
CA ASP A 112 2.57 8.30 2.79
C ASP A 112 3.39 8.02 1.52
N ALA A 113 4.48 7.26 1.65
CA ALA A 113 5.31 6.86 0.52
C ALA A 113 4.54 6.00 -0.49
N VAL A 114 3.70 5.08 -0.01
CA VAL A 114 2.87 4.18 -0.83
C VAL A 114 1.75 4.95 -1.53
N LEU A 115 1.11 5.88 -0.84
CA LEU A 115 0.08 6.73 -1.45
C LEU A 115 0.66 7.57 -2.59
N ALA A 116 1.80 8.21 -2.36
CA ALA A 116 2.51 8.98 -3.40
C ALA A 116 2.86 8.10 -4.61
N TYR A 117 3.24 6.84 -4.39
CA TYR A 117 3.48 5.89 -5.47
C TYR A 117 2.21 5.60 -6.28
N VAL A 118 1.10 5.24 -5.63
CA VAL A 118 -0.16 4.93 -6.32
C VAL A 118 -0.65 6.14 -7.13
N GLU A 119 -0.57 7.33 -6.56
CA GLU A 119 -0.87 8.58 -7.28
C GLU A 119 0.01 8.77 -8.51
N SER A 120 1.31 8.50 -8.41
CA SER A 120 2.25 8.61 -9.53
C SER A 120 1.92 7.63 -10.67
N VAL A 121 1.50 6.41 -10.35
CA VAL A 121 1.10 5.40 -11.35
C VAL A 121 -0.13 5.87 -12.12
N VAL A 122 -1.15 6.37 -11.41
CA VAL A 122 -2.38 6.89 -12.02
C VAL A 122 -2.11 8.14 -12.86
N ALA A 123 -1.24 9.05 -12.38
CA ALA A 123 -0.89 10.27 -13.09
C ALA A 123 -0.16 10.01 -14.41
N ASN A 124 0.69 8.97 -14.45
CA ASN A 124 1.54 8.62 -15.60
C ASN A 124 0.94 7.51 -16.50
N ARG A 125 -0.35 7.17 -16.34
CA ARG A 125 -1.01 6.13 -17.14
C ARG A 125 -0.95 6.41 -18.65
N VAL A 126 -0.83 5.34 -19.44
CA VAL A 126 -0.91 5.40 -20.91
C VAL A 126 -2.32 5.85 -21.33
N ARG A 127 -2.40 6.71 -22.36
CA ARG A 127 -3.65 7.25 -22.92
C ARG A 127 -3.92 6.70 -24.30
#